data_AF-A0A1A6HJ50-F1
#
_entry.id   AF-A0A1A6HJ50-F1
#
_cell.length_a   1.000
_cell.length_b   1.000
_cell.length_c   1.000
_cell.angle_alpha   90.00
_cell.angle_beta   90.00
_cell.angle_gamma   90.00
#
_symmetry.space_group_name_H-M   'P 1'
#
loop_
_entity.id
_entity.type
_entity.pdbx_description
1 polymer ?
#
loop_
_entity_poly.entity_id
_entity_poly.type
_entity_poly.pdbx_seq_one_letter_code
_entity_poly.pdbx_strand_id
1 'polypeptide(L)'
;MEEPQKLLVSFISFCFQDHPADVGWLLSGGGRDKYAKICFEDELLLGEKTGNVARGINIAIVNYETGKVIATKYFDMYEGDNSGPMTKFIQSAPSKSLLFMVTHDDGSSRLKAEAKDAIEALGSKEIKNMKFRSSWVFVAAKGFELPPEIEREKINHSDQSKNRYSGWPAEIQIEGCIPKGLE
;
A
#
# COMPACT_ATOMS: atom_id res chain seq x y z
N MET A 1 9.14 47.98 6.20
CA MET A 1 9.92 46.88 6.81
C MET A 1 9.06 46.32 7.92
N GLU A 2 8.36 45.24 7.64
CA GLU A 2 7.74 44.40 8.67
C GLU A 2 7.72 42.97 8.12
N GLU A 3 8.19 42.06 8.95
CA GLU A 3 8.65 40.70 8.65
C GLU A 3 7.45 39.73 8.61
N PRO A 4 7.45 38.68 7.74
CA PRO A 4 6.30 37.81 7.61
C PRO A 4 6.16 36.90 8.84
N GLN A 5 4.97 36.90 9.42
CA GLN A 5 4.57 36.05 10.53
C GLN A 5 4.71 34.57 10.11
N LYS A 6 5.64 33.87 10.77
CA LYS A 6 5.79 32.41 10.73
C LYS A 6 4.45 31.77 11.06
N LEU A 7 3.76 31.25 10.05
CA LEU A 7 2.67 30.31 10.26
C LEU A 7 3.32 28.98 10.64
N LEU A 8 3.09 28.54 11.87
CA LEU A 8 3.40 27.20 12.31
C LEU A 8 2.67 26.21 11.39
N VAL A 9 3.43 25.46 10.58
CA VAL A 9 2.92 24.27 9.91
C VAL A 9 2.80 23.18 10.96
N SER A 10 1.71 23.19 11.72
CA SER A 10 1.25 22.06 12.50
C SER A 10 0.01 21.50 11.81
N PHE A 11 0.21 20.63 10.82
CA PHE A 11 -0.85 19.74 10.37
C PHE A 11 -0.34 18.32 10.51
N ILE A 12 -0.69 17.75 11.67
CA ILE A 12 -1.02 16.33 11.78
C ILE A 12 -1.96 16.06 10.62
N SER A 13 -1.55 15.23 9.66
CA SER A 13 -2.31 14.88 8.45
C SER A 13 -3.61 14.18 8.86
N PHE A 14 -4.62 14.97 9.20
CA PHE A 14 -6.00 14.67 8.98
C PHE A 14 -6.27 15.05 7.53
N CYS A 15 -6.33 14.06 6.66
CA CYS A 15 -7.45 13.89 5.72
C CYS A 15 -8.54 14.96 5.92
N PHE A 16 -8.44 16.12 5.25
CA PHE A 16 -9.56 17.02 4.97
C PHE A 16 -9.17 18.20 4.04
N GLN A 17 -10.15 18.52 3.17
CA GLN A 17 -10.47 19.78 2.47
C GLN A 17 -10.05 19.97 0.99
N ASP A 18 -11.08 19.80 0.14
CA ASP A 18 -11.36 20.47 -1.14
C ASP A 18 -10.28 20.45 -2.25
N HIS A 19 -9.88 19.25 -2.67
CA HIS A 19 -9.15 19.05 -3.92
C HIS A 19 -9.86 18.02 -4.82
N PRO A 20 -9.79 18.16 -6.16
CA PRO A 20 -10.37 17.20 -7.11
C PRO A 20 -9.59 15.86 -7.17
N ALA A 21 -8.79 15.52 -6.16
CA ALA A 21 -7.88 14.40 -6.15
C ALA A 21 -8.17 13.47 -4.97
N ASP A 22 -8.01 12.16 -5.19
CA ASP A 22 -8.23 11.16 -4.15
C ASP A 22 -6.98 11.01 -3.28
N VAL A 23 -7.14 11.12 -1.96
CA VAL A 23 -6.03 10.93 -1.01
C VAL A 23 -5.90 9.44 -0.67
N GLY A 24 -4.74 8.86 -0.98
CA GLY A 24 -4.38 7.50 -0.60
C GLY A 24 -3.34 7.50 0.54
N TRP A 25 -3.57 6.68 1.57
CA TRP A 25 -2.67 6.54 2.71
C TRP A 25 -2.42 5.06 3.01
N LEU A 26 -1.17 4.62 2.82
CA LEU A 26 -0.77 3.22 3.00
C LEU A 26 0.25 3.12 4.14
N LEU A 27 -0.01 2.20 5.06
CA LEU A 27 0.88 1.90 6.18
C LEU A 27 1.09 0.38 6.26
N SER A 28 2.35 -0.07 6.22
CA SER A 28 2.66 -1.48 6.46
C SER A 28 2.47 -1.87 7.93
N GLY A 29 2.46 -3.16 8.21
CA GLY A 29 2.57 -3.66 9.58
C GLY A 29 3.93 -3.36 10.20
N GLY A 30 3.96 -3.25 11.52
CA GLY A 30 5.16 -3.12 12.35
C GLY A 30 5.22 -4.24 13.37
N GLY A 31 6.07 -5.24 13.14
CA GLY A 31 6.05 -6.47 13.92
C GLY A 31 4.70 -7.19 13.78
N ARG A 32 4.21 -7.76 14.90
CA ARG A 32 2.92 -8.47 14.96
C ARG A 32 1.77 -7.60 15.48
N ASP A 33 2.07 -6.63 16.33
CA ASP A 33 1.06 -5.90 17.10
C ASP A 33 0.68 -4.54 16.48
N LYS A 34 1.43 -4.06 15.48
CA LYS A 34 1.05 -2.88 14.70
C LYS A 34 0.53 -3.33 13.34
N TYR A 35 -0.79 -3.28 13.18
CA TYR A 35 -1.48 -3.72 11.96
C TYR A 35 -1.28 -2.76 10.79
N ALA A 36 -1.17 -3.34 9.59
CA ALA A 36 -1.15 -2.59 8.35
C ALA A 36 -2.50 -1.88 8.12
N LYS A 37 -2.47 -0.78 7.36
CA LYS A 37 -3.66 0.01 7.05
C LYS A 37 -3.63 0.51 5.61
N ILE A 38 -4.82 0.54 5.00
CA ILE A 38 -5.07 1.23 3.74
C ILE A 38 -6.25 2.16 3.98
N CYS A 39 -6.02 3.46 3.80
CA CYS A 39 -7.09 4.46 3.75
C CYS A 39 -7.16 5.10 2.36
N PHE A 40 -8.37 5.44 1.94
CA PHE A 40 -8.65 6.12 0.67
C PHE A 40 -9.87 7.03 0.84
N GLU A 41 -9.78 8.29 0.43
CA GLU A 41 -10.85 9.31 0.62
C GLU A 41 -11.43 9.27 2.06
N ASP A 42 -10.55 9.29 3.05
CA ASP A 42 -10.87 9.31 4.50
C ASP A 42 -11.55 8.03 5.03
N GLU A 43 -11.74 7.02 4.18
CA GLU A 43 -12.28 5.71 4.54
C GLU A 43 -11.16 4.70 4.81
N LEU A 44 -11.23 3.99 5.94
CA LEU A 44 -10.33 2.86 6.22
C LEU A 44 -10.81 1.62 5.46
N LEU A 45 -10.11 1.25 4.39
CA LEU A 45 -10.46 0.10 3.56
C LEU A 45 -9.98 -1.23 4.15
N LEU A 46 -8.77 -1.22 4.73
CA LEU A 46 -8.13 -2.37 5.37
C LEU A 46 -7.46 -1.91 6.67
N GLY A 47 -7.64 -2.68 7.74
CA GLY A 47 -7.02 -2.40 9.03
C GLY A 47 -7.64 -3.16 10.20
N GLU A 48 -7.10 -2.94 11.40
CA GLU A 48 -7.57 -3.57 12.63
C GLU A 48 -9.04 -3.21 12.92
N LYS A 49 -9.43 -1.95 12.75
CA LYS A 49 -10.79 -1.48 13.04
C LYS A 49 -11.84 -2.10 12.12
N THR A 50 -11.48 -2.44 10.88
CA THR A 50 -12.35 -3.12 9.92
C THR A 50 -12.30 -4.64 10.06
N GLY A 51 -11.39 -5.19 10.87
CA GLY A 51 -11.27 -6.63 11.14
C GLY A 51 -10.87 -7.48 9.93
N ASN A 52 -10.32 -6.86 8.88
CA ASN A 52 -10.05 -7.49 7.58
C ASN A 52 -8.56 -7.47 7.16
N VAL A 53 -7.66 -7.12 8.08
CA VAL A 53 -6.20 -7.19 7.90
C VAL A 53 -5.65 -8.50 8.48
N ALA A 54 -4.71 -9.13 7.79
CA ALA A 54 -4.01 -10.31 8.29
C ALA A 54 -2.58 -10.41 7.77
N ARG A 55 -1.82 -11.40 8.24
CA ARG A 55 -0.45 -11.70 7.78
C ARG A 55 -0.43 -11.90 6.27
N GLY A 56 0.61 -11.38 5.62
CA GLY A 56 0.79 -11.49 4.17
C GLY A 56 0.75 -10.15 3.45
N ILE A 57 0.39 -10.21 2.16
CA ILE A 57 0.13 -9.03 1.34
C ILE A 57 -1.38 -8.75 1.38
N ASN A 58 -1.75 -7.55 1.81
CA ASN A 58 -3.12 -7.06 1.91
C ASN A 58 -3.37 -6.10 0.73
N ILE A 59 -4.43 -6.34 -0.03
CA ILE A 59 -4.72 -5.63 -1.28
C ILE A 59 -6.14 -5.06 -1.25
N ALA A 60 -6.27 -3.76 -1.55
CA ALA A 60 -7.54 -3.12 -1.88
C ALA A 60 -7.56 -2.74 -3.36
N ILE A 61 -8.69 -2.98 -4.02
CA ILE A 61 -8.97 -2.56 -5.40
C ILE A 61 -10.11 -1.56 -5.35
N VAL A 62 -9.87 -0.38 -5.93
CA VAL A 62 -10.83 0.72 -6.00
C VAL A 62 -11.07 1.08 -7.47
N ASN A 63 -12.32 1.35 -7.83
CA ASN A 63 -12.65 1.87 -9.15
C ASN A 63 -12.20 3.33 -9.23
N TYR A 64 -11.30 3.63 -10.15
CA TYR A 64 -10.68 4.95 -10.26
C TYR A 64 -11.67 6.05 -10.64
N GLU A 65 -12.67 5.75 -11.47
CA GLU A 65 -13.63 6.75 -11.95
C GLU A 65 -14.65 7.15 -10.88
N THR A 66 -15.01 6.21 -10.00
CA THR A 66 -16.11 6.38 -9.03
C THR A 66 -15.64 6.49 -7.59
N GLY A 67 -14.36 6.21 -7.30
CA GLY A 67 -13.82 6.12 -5.94
C GLY A 67 -14.32 4.91 -5.14
N LYS A 68 -15.18 4.06 -5.70
CA LYS A 68 -15.81 2.95 -4.97
C LYS A 68 -14.89 1.75 -4.83
N VAL A 69 -14.84 1.18 -3.62
CA VAL A 69 -14.15 -0.08 -3.34
C VAL A 69 -14.78 -1.21 -4.15
N ILE A 70 -13.96 -1.93 -4.92
CA ILE A 70 -14.36 -3.12 -5.67
C ILE A 70 -14.15 -4.37 -4.82
N ALA A 71 -12.98 -4.50 -4.19
CA ALA A 71 -12.64 -5.65 -3.38
C ALA A 71 -11.50 -5.35 -2.41
N THR A 72 -11.51 -6.02 -1.25
CA THR A 72 -10.39 -6.05 -0.30
C THR A 72 -10.08 -7.51 0.05
N LYS A 73 -8.80 -7.87 0.07
CA LYS A 73 -8.37 -9.25 0.37
C LYS A 73 -6.93 -9.31 0.85
N TYR A 74 -6.64 -10.21 1.77
CA TYR A 74 -5.28 -10.55 2.17
C TYR A 74 -4.87 -11.93 1.64
N PHE A 75 -3.56 -12.11 1.49
CA PHE A 75 -2.96 -13.35 1.01
C PHE A 75 -1.75 -13.68 1.88
N ASP A 76 -1.89 -14.72 2.72
CA ASP A 76 -0.82 -15.17 3.61
C ASP A 76 0.36 -15.69 2.79
N MET A 77 1.51 -15.01 2.92
CA MET A 77 2.75 -15.35 2.22
C MET A 77 3.70 -16.17 3.10
N TYR A 78 3.30 -16.57 4.30
CA TYR A 78 4.07 -17.45 5.18
C TYR A 78 3.52 -18.88 5.17
N GLU A 79 2.19 -19.04 5.17
CA GLU A 79 1.49 -20.32 5.14
C GLU A 79 0.57 -20.46 3.91
N GLY A 80 0.28 -21.71 3.52
CA GLY A 80 -0.59 -22.02 2.38
C GLY A 80 0.07 -21.81 1.01
N ASP A 81 -0.75 -21.86 -0.05
CA ASP A 81 -0.34 -21.57 -1.42
C ASP A 81 -1.19 -20.42 -2.00
N ASN A 82 -0.97 -19.22 -1.44
CA ASN A 82 -1.77 -18.04 -1.76
C ASN A 82 -1.17 -17.19 -2.89
N SER A 83 0.04 -17.49 -3.36
CA SER A 83 0.71 -16.68 -4.39
C SER A 83 -0.04 -16.75 -5.74
N GLY A 84 -0.46 -17.93 -6.18
CA GLY A 84 -1.28 -18.09 -7.39
C GLY A 84 -2.68 -17.44 -7.28
N PRO A 85 -3.43 -17.68 -6.18
CA PRO A 85 -4.68 -16.97 -5.90
C PRO A 85 -4.54 -15.44 -5.89
N MET A 86 -3.44 -14.90 -5.34
CA MET A 86 -3.15 -13.47 -5.35
C MET A 86 -2.93 -12.95 -6.77
N THR A 87 -2.13 -13.66 -7.58
CA THR A 87 -1.93 -13.31 -8.99
C THR A 87 -3.25 -13.23 -9.74
N LYS A 88 -4.14 -14.21 -9.55
CA LYS A 88 -5.47 -14.21 -10.19
C LYS A 88 -6.33 -13.03 -9.72
N PHE A 89 -6.29 -12.69 -8.43
CA PHE A 89 -7.00 -11.54 -7.88
C PHE A 89 -6.55 -10.23 -8.52
N ILE A 90 -5.24 -9.99 -8.60
CA ILE A 90 -4.64 -8.82 -9.27
C ILE A 90 -5.03 -8.78 -10.75
N GLN A 91 -4.93 -9.90 -11.45
CA GLN A 91 -5.28 -10.00 -12.87
C GLN A 91 -6.77 -9.78 -13.13
N SER A 92 -7.64 -10.15 -12.19
CA SER A 92 -9.09 -9.95 -12.29
C SER A 92 -9.55 -8.51 -12.06
N ALA A 93 -8.69 -7.62 -11.55
CA ALA A 93 -9.01 -6.21 -11.39
C ALA A 93 -9.44 -5.60 -12.75
N PRO A 94 -10.58 -4.90 -12.83
CA PRO A 94 -10.99 -4.23 -14.07
C PRO A 94 -9.97 -3.18 -14.54
N SER A 95 -10.02 -2.81 -15.82
CA SER A 95 -9.38 -1.56 -16.27
C SER A 95 -9.96 -0.36 -15.51
N LYS A 96 -9.22 0.75 -15.42
CA LYS A 96 -9.54 1.92 -14.59
C LYS A 96 -9.71 1.55 -13.11
N SER A 97 -8.77 0.76 -12.58
CA SER A 97 -8.69 0.43 -11.14
C SER A 97 -7.41 0.96 -10.52
N LEU A 98 -7.52 1.42 -9.27
CA LEU A 98 -6.40 1.60 -8.35
C LEU A 98 -6.23 0.34 -7.51
N LEU A 99 -4.97 -0.08 -7.32
CA LEU A 99 -4.60 -1.18 -6.46
C LEU A 99 -3.67 -0.67 -5.36
N PHE A 100 -4.07 -0.83 -4.11
CA PHE A 100 -3.28 -0.50 -2.93
C PHE A 100 -2.81 -1.79 -2.28
N MET A 101 -1.51 -1.92 -2.04
CA MET A 101 -0.90 -3.12 -1.48
C MET A 101 -0.03 -2.78 -0.28
N VAL A 102 -0.22 -3.49 0.84
CA VAL A 102 0.58 -3.33 2.06
C VAL A 102 0.92 -4.68 2.67
N THR A 103 2.12 -4.83 3.20
CA THR A 103 2.51 -6.05 3.94
C THR A 103 2.14 -5.96 5.41
N HIS A 104 1.76 -7.09 6.02
CA HIS A 104 1.70 -7.28 7.47
C HIS A 104 2.44 -8.57 7.87
N ASP A 105 3.31 -8.48 8.88
CA ASP A 105 4.21 -9.54 9.35
C ASP A 105 5.22 -10.05 8.29
N ASP A 106 4.80 -10.91 7.35
CA ASP A 106 5.64 -11.38 6.24
C ASP A 106 4.84 -11.48 4.93
N GLY A 107 5.33 -10.80 3.89
CA GLY A 107 4.78 -10.80 2.54
C GLY A 107 5.62 -11.59 1.53
N SER A 108 6.59 -12.41 1.94
CA SER A 108 7.65 -12.88 1.04
C SER A 108 7.93 -14.38 1.03
N SER A 109 7.72 -15.12 2.14
CA SER A 109 8.28 -16.49 2.28
C SER A 109 7.80 -17.47 1.22
N ARG A 110 6.57 -17.30 0.74
CA ARG A 110 5.91 -18.11 -0.28
C ARG A 110 5.49 -17.30 -1.50
N LEU A 111 6.05 -16.10 -1.67
CA LEU A 111 5.81 -15.25 -2.83
C LEU A 111 6.57 -15.80 -4.05
N LYS A 112 5.83 -16.38 -5.00
CA LYS A 112 6.38 -17.04 -6.19
C LYS A 112 6.69 -16.05 -7.32
N ALA A 113 7.48 -16.48 -8.29
CA ALA A 113 7.93 -15.67 -9.42
C ALA A 113 6.76 -15.07 -10.20
N GLU A 114 5.72 -15.86 -10.49
CA GLU A 114 4.57 -15.41 -11.28
C GLU A 114 3.79 -14.28 -10.59
N ALA A 115 3.77 -14.25 -9.26
CA ALA A 115 3.17 -13.16 -8.50
C ALA A 115 4.05 -11.91 -8.50
N LYS A 116 5.38 -12.07 -8.42
CA LYS A 116 6.32 -10.96 -8.55
C LYS A 116 6.20 -10.33 -9.94
N ASP A 117 6.15 -11.14 -10.99
CA ASP A 117 6.01 -10.67 -12.37
C ASP A 117 4.68 -9.94 -12.58
N ALA A 118 3.58 -10.43 -12.01
CA ALA A 118 2.29 -9.76 -12.09
C ALA A 118 2.26 -8.39 -11.39
N ILE A 119 2.97 -8.24 -10.26
CA ILE A 119 3.07 -6.97 -9.52
C ILE A 119 4.08 -6.03 -10.21
N GLU A 120 5.18 -6.55 -10.75
CA GLU A 120 6.15 -5.77 -11.53
C GLU A 120 5.50 -5.21 -12.80
N ALA A 121 4.63 -5.98 -13.47
CA ALA A 121 3.87 -5.50 -14.62
C ALA A 121 2.92 -4.32 -14.30
N LEU A 122 2.60 -4.10 -13.02
CA LEU A 122 1.88 -2.91 -12.54
C LEU A 122 2.80 -1.73 -12.20
N GLY A 123 4.11 -1.87 -12.42
CA GLY A 123 5.10 -0.81 -12.24
C GLY A 123 5.86 -0.85 -10.91
N SER A 124 5.76 -1.94 -10.14
CA SER A 124 6.58 -2.12 -8.94
C SER A 124 8.05 -2.31 -9.31
N LYS A 125 8.92 -1.57 -8.64
CA LYS A 125 10.38 -1.67 -8.75
C LYS A 125 10.97 -2.52 -7.62
N GLU A 126 10.26 -2.69 -6.50
CA GLU A 126 10.78 -3.34 -5.30
C GLU A 126 10.24 -4.74 -5.04
N ILE A 127 9.17 -5.19 -5.70
CA ILE A 127 8.58 -6.52 -5.43
C ILE A 127 9.59 -7.67 -5.66
N LYS A 128 10.50 -7.50 -6.63
CA LYS A 128 11.59 -8.47 -6.88
C LYS A 128 12.59 -8.54 -5.74
N ASN A 129 12.76 -7.45 -4.99
CA ASN A 129 13.68 -7.32 -3.86
C ASN A 129 13.08 -7.76 -2.52
N MET A 130 11.82 -8.20 -2.48
CA MET A 130 11.18 -8.69 -1.26
C MET A 130 11.99 -9.80 -0.58
N LYS A 131 12.31 -9.58 0.70
CA LYS A 131 12.97 -10.53 1.62
C LYS A 131 12.07 -10.82 2.81
N PHE A 132 12.37 -11.88 3.56
CA PHE A 132 11.66 -12.27 4.77
C PHE A 132 11.39 -11.06 5.69
N ARG A 133 10.10 -10.84 6.01
CA ARG A 133 9.61 -9.74 6.86
C ARG A 133 9.92 -8.33 6.36
N SER A 134 10.20 -8.14 5.08
CA SER A 134 10.30 -6.78 4.54
C SER A 134 8.95 -6.09 4.67
N SER A 135 8.96 -4.89 5.23
CA SER A 135 7.82 -3.97 5.16
C SER A 135 7.77 -3.40 3.75
N TRP A 136 6.63 -3.48 3.07
CA TRP A 136 6.43 -2.97 1.72
C TRP A 136 5.03 -2.36 1.58
N VAL A 137 4.97 -1.23 0.88
CA VAL A 137 3.74 -0.53 0.50
C VAL A 137 3.82 -0.11 -0.96
N PHE A 138 2.71 -0.22 -1.69
CA PHE A 138 2.68 0.04 -3.13
C PHE A 138 1.31 0.48 -3.63
N VAL A 139 1.30 1.46 -4.53
CA VAL A 139 0.15 1.95 -5.28
C VAL A 139 0.37 1.67 -6.76
N ALA A 140 -0.61 1.02 -7.38
CA ALA A 140 -0.64 0.75 -8.80
C ALA A 140 -1.93 1.28 -9.44
N ALA A 141 -1.83 1.64 -10.72
CA ALA A 141 -2.97 1.87 -11.58
C ALA A 141 -3.04 0.78 -12.65
N LYS A 142 -4.26 0.36 -13.00
CA LYS A 142 -4.51 -0.57 -14.08
C LYS A 142 -5.31 0.11 -15.17
N GLY A 143 -4.74 0.17 -16.37
CA GLY A 143 -5.38 0.79 -17.54
C GLY A 143 -5.23 2.31 -17.64
N PHE A 144 -4.29 2.90 -16.90
CA PHE A 144 -3.84 4.29 -16.99
C PHE A 144 -2.50 4.44 -16.25
N GLU A 145 -1.83 5.57 -16.42
CA GLU A 145 -0.55 5.85 -15.77
C GLU A 145 -0.72 6.80 -14.57
N LEU A 146 -0.06 6.48 -13.46
CA LEU A 146 0.04 7.38 -12.31
C LEU A 146 1.11 8.45 -12.59
N PRO A 147 0.91 9.70 -12.12
CA PRO A 147 1.91 10.74 -12.28
C PRO A 147 3.26 10.35 -11.66
N PRO A 148 4.40 10.66 -12.29
CA PRO A 148 5.71 10.24 -11.80
C PRO A 148 6.11 10.88 -10.46
N GLU A 149 5.49 11.99 -10.08
CA GLU A 149 5.78 12.75 -8.86
C GLU A 149 5.19 12.15 -7.58
N ILE A 150 4.22 11.23 -7.67
CA ILE A 150 3.63 10.63 -6.47
C ILE A 150 4.53 9.53 -5.90
N GLU A 151 4.76 9.54 -4.58
CA GLU A 151 5.45 8.44 -3.89
C GLU A 151 4.54 7.20 -3.89
N ARG A 152 4.75 6.31 -4.85
CA ARG A 152 3.88 5.14 -5.07
C ARG A 152 4.43 3.83 -4.51
N GLU A 153 5.67 3.77 -4.06
CA GLU A 153 6.28 2.53 -3.57
C GLU A 153 7.37 2.79 -2.54
N LYS A 154 7.44 1.93 -1.52
CA LYS A 154 8.50 1.96 -0.53
C LYS A 154 8.74 0.56 0.02
N ILE A 155 10.00 0.26 0.36
CA ILE A 155 10.39 -0.99 1.00
C ILE A 155 11.36 -0.74 2.15
N ASN A 156 11.26 -1.56 3.20
CA ASN A 156 12.21 -1.58 4.31
C ASN A 156 12.49 -3.04 4.71
N HIS A 157 13.75 -3.45 4.59
CA HIS A 157 14.15 -4.83 4.86
C HIS A 157 14.49 -5.05 6.33
N SER A 158 14.21 -6.26 6.83
CA SER A 158 14.71 -6.69 8.14
C SER A 158 16.24 -6.65 8.19
N ASP A 159 16.78 -5.97 9.20
CA ASP A 159 18.21 -5.88 9.51
C ASP A 159 18.34 -5.94 11.04
N GLN A 160 19.03 -6.95 11.56
CA GLN A 160 19.14 -7.18 13.02
C GLN A 160 19.66 -5.96 13.78
N SER A 161 20.48 -5.12 13.14
CA SER A 161 21.06 -3.91 13.76
C SER A 161 20.13 -2.70 13.72
N LYS A 162 19.10 -2.70 12.86
CA LYS A 162 18.19 -1.56 12.63
C LYS A 162 16.73 -1.88 12.92
N ASN A 163 16.41 -3.14 13.17
CA ASN A 163 15.06 -3.60 13.42
C ASN A 163 14.44 -2.86 14.61
N ARG A 164 13.29 -2.22 14.36
CA ARG A 164 12.53 -1.50 15.39
C ARG A 164 11.86 -2.47 16.37
N TYR A 165 11.56 -3.68 15.92
CA TYR A 165 10.93 -4.74 16.70
C TYR A 165 11.82 -5.98 16.69
N SER A 166 11.67 -6.88 17.67
CA SER A 166 12.50 -8.08 17.77
C SER A 166 12.34 -9.01 16.57
N GLY A 167 13.17 -8.83 15.54
CA GLY A 167 13.13 -9.59 14.28
C GLY A 167 12.24 -9.01 13.17
N TRP A 168 11.73 -7.77 13.30
CA TRP A 168 10.99 -7.08 12.23
C TRP A 168 11.51 -5.64 12.03
N PRO A 169 11.54 -5.15 10.78
CA PRO A 169 11.87 -3.77 10.48
C PRO A 169 10.76 -2.83 10.96
N ALA A 170 11.05 -1.52 10.95
CA ALA A 170 10.01 -0.52 11.15
C ALA A 170 8.95 -0.61 10.05
N GLU A 171 7.70 -0.34 10.42
CA GLU A 171 6.63 -0.04 9.48
C GLU A 171 6.98 1.19 8.63
N ILE A 172 6.44 1.24 7.42
CA ILE A 172 6.64 2.32 6.47
C ILE A 172 5.31 2.84 5.95
N GLN A 173 5.32 4.11 5.60
CA GLN A 173 4.17 4.84 5.11
C GLN A 173 4.50 5.54 3.80
N ILE A 174 3.50 5.59 2.92
CA ILE A 174 3.41 6.52 1.80
C ILE A 174 2.03 7.18 1.83
N GLU A 175 1.98 8.43 1.43
CA GLU A 175 0.75 9.21 1.30
C GLU A 175 0.83 10.08 0.06
N GLY A 176 -0.31 10.33 -0.57
CA GLY A 176 -0.34 11.15 -1.77
C GLY A 176 -1.74 11.38 -2.29
N CYS A 177 -1.83 12.30 -3.25
CA CYS A 177 -3.07 12.61 -3.95
C CYS A 177 -2.98 12.05 -5.37
N ILE A 178 -3.99 11.32 -5.80
CA ILE A 178 -4.12 10.79 -7.15
C ILE A 178 -5.08 11.70 -7.92
N PRO A 179 -4.63 12.43 -8.96
CA PRO A 179 -5.50 13.29 -9.74
C PRO A 179 -6.66 12.49 -10.36
N LYS A 180 -7.85 13.07 -10.43
CA LYS A 180 -8.98 12.55 -11.23
C LYS A 180 -8.81 12.94 -12.70
N GLY A 181 -9.40 12.14 -13.61
CA GLY A 181 -9.39 12.42 -15.05
C GLY A 181 -8.12 12.03 -15.80
N LEU A 182 -7.33 11.08 -15.27
CA LEU A 182 -6.21 10.48 -15.98
C LEU A 182 -6.74 9.52 -17.06
N GLU A 183 -6.32 9.76 -18.30
CA GLU A 183 -6.69 8.96 -19.48
C GLU A 183 -5.80 7.71 -19.64
#